data_AF-A0A2G9UM79-F1
#
_entry.id   AF-A0A2G9UM79-F1
#
_cell.length_a   1.000
_cell.length_b   1.000
_cell.length_c   1.000
_cell.angle_alpha   90.00
_cell.angle_beta   90.00
_cell.angle_gamma   90.00
#
_symmetry.space_group_name_H-M   'P 1'
#
loop_
_entity.id
_entity.type
_entity.pdbx_description
1 polymer ?
#
loop_
_entity_poly.entity_id
_entity_poly.type
_entity_poly.pdbx_seq_one_letter_code
_entity_poly.pdbx_strand_id
1 'polypeptide(L)'
;MLFAIPSVCIARVFNYLKAYEQLGLSEAKRQAYDSVDHKFNDAIPSEKSINKDNFFVELAPVFERNARWSTRQPVPSLGKVDSSRTDVEAFYNFWFDFSSWREFSYLDEEDKERGEDRYERRELEKINKAERERRRKEEAKRIRRLVELAYSKDPRIAKFKKEDQEERERKEKEAAKKAAAAQRRRFKKLAEAADHWSETAAQKLAEMERVERLCISLSVDEMASLCDVIEKAISREDILEAISKAEASKRNGTAKVDSKGGEKIKEVEKSTTWTSDEIQLLVKASNTYPAGTVDRWVIIAEYINEHRKDKSTPPKNEKQVIRQCKAVQSMNVKLPATTQNQLGASLPDEDTWTITEQKLLEQAIKTYPASDAERWDKISTAVGTKSKKACIRRFKYLVQMVKSKKEEGS
;
A
#
# COMPACT_ATOMS: atom_id res chain seq x y z
N MET A 1 -79.52 59.91 -8.65
CA MET A 1 -78.55 59.36 -9.62
C MET A 1 -77.78 58.25 -8.92
N LEU A 2 -78.15 57.00 -9.17
CA LEU A 2 -77.36 55.84 -8.75
C LEU A 2 -76.13 55.80 -9.66
N PHE A 3 -74.96 56.12 -9.12
CA PHE A 3 -73.70 56.02 -9.85
C PHE A 3 -73.43 54.55 -10.18
N ALA A 4 -73.63 54.18 -11.44
CA ALA A 4 -73.17 52.91 -11.97
C ALA A 4 -71.65 52.89 -11.90
N ILE A 5 -71.11 52.13 -10.95
CA ILE A 5 -69.68 51.80 -10.92
C ILE A 5 -69.38 51.04 -12.21
N PRO A 6 -68.44 51.50 -13.06
CA PRO A 6 -68.13 50.84 -14.31
C PRO A 6 -67.71 49.38 -14.05
N SER A 7 -68.29 48.43 -14.78
CA SER A 7 -68.06 46.98 -14.60
C SER A 7 -66.55 46.58 -14.59
N VAL A 8 -65.71 47.38 -15.25
CA VAL A 8 -64.24 47.24 -15.28
C VAL A 8 -63.58 47.51 -13.91
N CYS A 9 -64.12 48.44 -13.11
CA CYS A 9 -63.65 48.73 -11.76
C CYS A 9 -64.02 47.63 -10.77
N ILE A 10 -65.21 47.03 -10.92
CA ILE A 10 -65.65 45.89 -10.10
C ILE A 10 -64.79 44.65 -10.41
N ALA A 11 -64.55 44.34 -11.69
CA ALA A 11 -63.69 43.23 -12.09
C ALA A 11 -62.24 43.39 -11.60
N ARG A 12 -61.68 44.61 -11.64
CA ARG A 12 -60.34 44.90 -11.09
C ARG A 12 -60.29 44.74 -9.58
N VAL A 13 -61.27 45.25 -8.84
CA VAL A 13 -61.34 45.10 -7.37
C VAL A 13 -61.54 43.63 -6.98
N PHE A 14 -62.36 42.88 -7.72
CA PHE A 14 -62.56 41.46 -7.51
C PHE A 14 -61.29 40.63 -7.76
N ASN A 15 -60.53 40.98 -8.81
CA ASN A 15 -59.21 40.39 -9.07
C ASN A 15 -58.19 40.75 -7.97
N TYR A 16 -58.25 41.96 -7.43
CA TYR A 16 -57.37 42.40 -6.33
C TYR A 16 -57.70 41.68 -5.02
N LEU A 17 -58.99 41.49 -4.71
CA LEU A 17 -59.46 40.73 -3.54
C LEU A 17 -59.08 39.25 -3.65
N LYS A 18 -59.27 38.63 -4.81
CA LYS A 18 -58.83 37.24 -5.05
C LYS A 18 -57.31 37.08 -4.93
N ALA A 19 -56.53 38.04 -5.44
CA ALA A 19 -55.08 38.04 -5.28
C ALA A 19 -54.67 38.22 -3.79
N TYR A 20 -55.35 39.11 -3.06
CA TYR A 20 -55.12 39.34 -1.64
C TYR A 20 -55.49 38.11 -0.78
N GLU A 21 -56.59 37.43 -1.09
CA GLU A 21 -56.99 36.18 -0.41
C GLU A 21 -56.04 35.02 -0.69
N GLN A 22 -55.48 34.95 -1.90
CA GLN A 22 -54.57 33.89 -2.31
C GLN A 22 -53.14 34.09 -1.75
N LEU A 23 -52.66 35.33 -1.71
CA LEU A 23 -51.26 35.66 -1.37
C LEU A 23 -51.08 36.21 0.04
N GLY A 24 -52.12 36.79 0.64
CA GLY A 24 -52.02 37.58 1.88
C GLY A 24 -52.60 36.95 3.14
N LEU A 25 -53.51 35.96 3.03
CA LEU A 25 -54.28 35.47 4.19
C LEU A 25 -53.86 34.10 4.72
N SER A 26 -53.25 33.23 3.91
CA SER A 26 -52.72 31.95 4.41
C SER A 26 -51.39 31.57 3.78
N GLU A 27 -50.45 31.17 4.63
CA GLU A 27 -49.13 30.70 4.22
C GLU A 27 -49.22 29.47 3.31
N ALA A 28 -50.15 28.55 3.58
CA ALA A 28 -50.37 27.36 2.77
C ALA A 28 -50.86 27.69 1.34
N LYS A 29 -51.75 28.68 1.16
CA LYS A 29 -52.20 29.10 -0.19
C LYS A 29 -51.10 29.81 -0.95
N ARG A 30 -50.29 30.62 -0.26
CA ARG A 30 -49.11 31.25 -0.83
C ARG A 30 -48.07 30.22 -1.26
N GLN A 31 -47.75 29.24 -0.41
CA GLN A 31 -46.82 28.16 -0.75
C GLN A 31 -47.32 27.31 -1.91
N ALA A 32 -48.62 26.99 -1.96
CA ALA A 32 -49.22 26.26 -3.08
C ALA A 32 -49.13 27.06 -4.39
N TYR A 33 -49.34 28.37 -4.36
CA TYR A 33 -49.18 29.25 -5.51
C TYR A 33 -47.72 29.35 -5.96
N ASP A 34 -46.79 29.60 -5.03
CA ASP A 34 -45.37 29.72 -5.32
C ASP A 34 -44.82 28.43 -5.93
N SER A 35 -45.28 27.26 -5.44
CA SER A 35 -44.86 25.93 -5.91
C SER A 35 -45.11 25.68 -7.40
N VAL A 36 -46.04 26.40 -8.01
CA VAL A 36 -46.42 26.27 -9.43
C VAL A 36 -46.09 27.51 -10.25
N ASP A 37 -45.16 28.33 -9.76
CA ASP A 37 -44.67 29.52 -10.44
C ASP A 37 -44.07 29.17 -11.80
N HIS A 38 -44.82 29.48 -12.87
CA HIS A 38 -44.41 29.35 -14.26
C HIS A 38 -43.11 30.10 -14.62
N LYS A 39 -42.67 31.09 -13.83
CA LYS A 39 -41.40 31.79 -14.04
C LYS A 39 -40.21 31.04 -13.45
N PHE A 40 -40.45 30.04 -12.61
CA PHE A 40 -39.39 29.20 -12.06
C PHE A 40 -38.84 28.26 -13.14
N ASN A 41 -37.52 28.24 -13.27
CA ASN A 41 -36.86 27.33 -14.21
C ASN A 41 -36.56 25.99 -13.52
N ASP A 42 -37.38 24.98 -13.83
CA ASP A 42 -37.23 23.60 -13.33
C ASP A 42 -36.21 22.76 -14.13
N ALA A 43 -35.61 23.29 -15.19
CA ALA A 43 -34.71 22.55 -16.07
C ALA A 43 -33.42 22.11 -15.35
N ILE A 44 -33.05 20.85 -15.56
CA ILE A 44 -31.77 20.28 -15.15
C ILE A 44 -30.85 20.23 -16.38
N PRO A 45 -29.59 20.69 -16.29
CA PRO A 45 -28.62 20.57 -17.38
C PRO A 45 -28.48 19.14 -17.91
N SER A 46 -28.19 19.00 -19.20
CA SER A 46 -27.95 17.69 -19.80
C SER A 46 -26.65 17.08 -19.28
N GLU A 47 -26.60 15.76 -19.08
CA GLU A 47 -25.37 15.10 -18.62
C GLU A 47 -24.17 15.37 -19.55
N LYS A 48 -24.42 15.45 -20.87
CA LYS A 48 -23.37 15.66 -21.88
C LYS A 48 -22.80 17.07 -21.87
N SER A 49 -23.55 18.07 -21.38
CA SER A 49 -23.08 19.44 -21.34
C SER A 49 -22.18 19.72 -20.13
N ILE A 50 -22.16 18.83 -19.13
CA ILE A 50 -21.38 19.01 -17.92
C ILE A 50 -20.02 18.33 -18.03
N ASN A 51 -18.97 19.12 -17.87
CA ASN A 51 -17.57 18.70 -17.81
C ASN A 51 -16.90 19.28 -16.54
N LYS A 52 -15.61 18.99 -16.35
CA LYS A 52 -14.88 19.40 -15.15
C LYS A 52 -14.69 20.93 -15.04
N ASP A 53 -14.64 21.62 -16.18
CA ASP A 53 -14.32 23.04 -16.24
C ASP A 53 -15.56 23.90 -16.00
N ASN A 54 -16.72 23.46 -16.49
CA ASN A 54 -17.98 24.17 -16.34
C ASN A 54 -18.87 23.65 -15.19
N PHE A 55 -18.44 22.61 -14.47
CA PHE A 55 -19.20 21.96 -13.39
C PHE A 55 -19.85 22.96 -12.42
N PHE A 56 -19.05 23.83 -11.82
CA PHE A 56 -19.53 24.79 -10.83
C PHE A 56 -20.39 25.88 -11.45
N VAL A 57 -20.02 26.35 -12.64
CA VAL A 57 -20.73 27.42 -13.36
C VAL A 57 -22.14 26.99 -13.74
N GLU A 58 -22.29 25.75 -14.22
CA GLU A 58 -23.58 25.23 -14.69
C GLU A 58 -24.46 24.72 -13.53
N LEU A 59 -23.89 24.08 -12.51
CA LEU A 59 -24.68 23.41 -11.47
C LEU A 59 -24.92 24.26 -10.23
N ALA A 60 -24.00 25.15 -9.83
CA ALA A 60 -24.20 25.96 -8.62
C ALA A 60 -25.48 26.82 -8.69
N PRO A 61 -25.78 27.54 -9.80
CA PRO A 61 -27.01 28.33 -9.89
C PRO A 61 -28.27 27.46 -9.87
N VAL A 62 -28.18 26.21 -10.34
CA VAL A 62 -29.30 25.26 -10.33
C VAL A 62 -29.59 24.83 -8.88
N PHE A 63 -28.56 24.49 -8.10
CA PHE A 63 -28.72 24.17 -6.68
C PHE A 63 -29.22 25.36 -5.87
N GLU A 64 -28.67 26.56 -6.08
CA GLU A 64 -29.12 27.79 -5.40
C GLU A 64 -30.59 28.11 -5.67
N ARG A 65 -31.04 27.96 -6.93
CA ARG A 65 -32.44 28.19 -7.29
C ARG A 65 -33.38 27.18 -6.61
N ASN A 66 -32.96 25.91 -6.52
CA ASN A 66 -33.74 24.85 -5.88
C ASN A 66 -33.66 24.89 -4.35
N ALA A 67 -32.65 25.55 -3.77
CA ALA A 67 -32.49 25.71 -2.33
C ALA A 67 -33.69 26.43 -1.69
N ARG A 68 -34.38 27.30 -2.45
CA ARG A 68 -35.59 28.00 -2.00
C ARG A 68 -36.71 27.05 -1.54
N TRP A 69 -36.74 25.84 -2.09
CA TRP A 69 -37.73 24.82 -1.77
C TRP A 69 -37.39 24.01 -0.52
N SER A 70 -36.23 24.24 0.11
CA SER A 70 -35.82 23.42 1.25
C SER A 70 -36.56 23.76 2.53
N THR A 71 -37.01 22.72 3.23
CA THR A 71 -37.55 22.82 4.59
C THR A 71 -36.47 23.07 5.63
N ARG A 72 -35.21 22.69 5.36
CA ARG A 72 -34.09 22.79 6.30
C ARG A 72 -33.14 23.92 5.90
N GLN A 73 -32.78 24.78 6.85
CA GLN A 73 -31.84 25.87 6.67
C GLN A 73 -30.72 25.80 7.74
N PRO A 74 -29.49 26.23 7.44
CA PRO A 74 -29.03 26.76 6.14
C PRO A 74 -28.79 25.66 5.10
N VAL A 75 -29.06 25.96 3.83
CA VAL A 75 -28.74 25.05 2.70
C VAL A 75 -27.25 25.17 2.36
N PRO A 76 -26.47 24.07 2.37
CA PRO A 76 -25.07 24.11 1.97
C PRO A 76 -24.91 24.49 0.49
N SER A 77 -23.95 25.38 0.20
CA SER A 77 -23.57 25.72 -1.18
C SER A 77 -22.75 24.60 -1.82
N LEU A 78 -22.77 24.49 -3.16
CA LEU A 78 -21.94 23.53 -3.91
C LEU A 78 -20.43 23.72 -3.66
N GLY A 79 -20.03 24.95 -3.30
CA GLY A 79 -18.65 25.30 -2.97
C GLY A 79 -17.78 25.56 -4.20
N LYS A 80 -16.48 25.39 -4.03
CA LYS A 80 -15.43 25.64 -5.02
C LYS A 80 -14.55 24.40 -5.21
N VAL A 81 -13.61 24.47 -6.15
CA VAL A 81 -12.68 23.38 -6.47
C VAL A 81 -11.80 22.96 -5.28
N ASP A 82 -11.53 23.89 -4.37
CA ASP A 82 -10.68 23.75 -3.19
C ASP A 82 -11.46 23.47 -1.89
N SER A 83 -12.78 23.29 -1.97
CA SER A 83 -13.59 22.93 -0.80
C SER A 83 -13.10 21.66 -0.13
N SER A 84 -13.15 21.64 1.20
CA SER A 84 -12.71 20.49 1.99
C SER A 84 -13.61 19.28 1.74
N ARG A 85 -13.07 18.07 1.93
CA ARG A 85 -13.84 16.83 1.82
C ARG A 85 -15.09 16.85 2.70
N THR A 86 -14.97 17.36 3.92
CA THR A 86 -16.08 17.48 4.88
C THR A 86 -17.19 18.39 4.35
N ASP A 87 -16.86 19.52 3.73
CA ASP A 87 -17.87 20.43 3.18
C ASP A 87 -18.59 19.81 1.98
N VAL A 88 -17.85 19.11 1.12
CA VAL A 88 -18.41 18.40 -0.04
C VAL A 88 -19.33 17.27 0.40
N GLU A 89 -18.93 16.49 1.41
CA GLU A 89 -19.76 15.44 2.00
C GLU A 89 -21.02 16.02 2.65
N ALA A 90 -20.90 17.10 3.42
CA ALA A 90 -22.04 17.78 4.03
C ALA A 90 -23.04 18.29 2.98
N PHE A 91 -22.55 18.85 1.86
CA PHE A 91 -23.38 19.25 0.73
C PHE A 91 -24.16 18.06 0.17
N TYR A 92 -23.48 16.97 -0.21
CA TYR A 92 -24.16 15.83 -0.82
C TYR A 92 -25.11 15.12 0.15
N ASN A 93 -24.74 14.98 1.42
CA ASN A 93 -25.62 14.40 2.43
C ASN A 93 -26.91 15.23 2.58
N PHE A 94 -26.81 16.55 2.62
CA PHE A 94 -27.98 17.42 2.68
C PHE A 94 -28.91 17.23 1.47
N TRP A 95 -28.34 17.17 0.27
CA TRP A 95 -29.09 17.11 -0.99
C TRP A 95 -29.62 15.71 -1.33
N PHE A 96 -28.95 14.63 -0.93
CA PHE A 96 -29.51 13.28 -1.03
C PHE A 96 -30.70 13.07 -0.09
N ASP A 97 -30.66 13.72 1.08
CA ASP A 97 -31.76 13.75 2.05
C ASP A 97 -32.65 15.00 1.88
N PHE A 98 -32.69 15.60 0.68
CA PHE A 98 -33.38 16.87 0.47
C PHE A 98 -34.87 16.76 0.80
N SER A 99 -35.31 17.59 1.74
CA SER A 99 -36.72 17.74 2.12
C SER A 99 -37.25 19.05 1.55
N SER A 100 -38.32 18.95 0.75
CA SER A 100 -38.96 20.07 0.08
C SER A 100 -40.29 20.42 0.74
N TRP A 101 -40.56 21.71 0.90
CA TRP A 101 -41.90 22.20 1.28
C TRP A 101 -42.83 22.41 0.07
N ARG A 102 -42.33 22.23 -1.16
CA ARG A 102 -43.10 22.40 -2.41
C ARG A 102 -44.30 21.45 -2.44
N GLU A 103 -45.49 22.01 -2.62
CA GLU A 103 -46.77 21.28 -2.62
C GLU A 103 -47.64 21.73 -3.80
N PHE A 104 -48.41 20.79 -4.38
CA PHE A 104 -49.07 20.98 -5.68
C PHE A 104 -50.59 21.12 -5.61
N SER A 105 -51.15 21.50 -4.47
CA SER A 105 -52.60 21.65 -4.29
C SER A 105 -53.24 22.77 -5.11
N TYR A 106 -52.46 23.70 -5.66
CA TYR A 106 -52.98 24.69 -6.61
C TYR A 106 -53.41 24.05 -7.94
N LEU A 107 -52.89 22.86 -8.28
CA LEU A 107 -53.21 22.13 -9.51
C LEU A 107 -54.26 21.03 -9.29
N ASP A 108 -55.03 21.11 -8.20
CA ASP A 108 -56.15 20.21 -7.97
C ASP A 108 -57.26 20.56 -8.97
N GLU A 109 -57.52 19.65 -9.91
CA GLU A 109 -58.47 19.86 -11.01
C GLU A 109 -59.92 19.65 -10.58
N GLU A 110 -60.13 18.77 -9.59
CA GLU A 110 -61.45 18.43 -9.07
C GLU A 110 -61.84 19.37 -7.92
N ASP A 111 -62.88 20.18 -8.12
CA ASP A 111 -63.44 20.99 -7.05
C ASP A 111 -64.27 20.11 -6.12
N LYS A 112 -63.75 19.84 -4.93
CA LYS A 112 -64.39 19.00 -3.90
C LYS A 112 -65.81 19.49 -3.52
N GLU A 113 -66.12 20.76 -3.72
CA GLU A 113 -67.43 21.34 -3.43
C GLU A 113 -68.49 20.94 -4.48
N ARG A 114 -68.06 20.42 -5.64
CA ARG A 114 -68.96 19.92 -6.71
C ARG A 114 -69.54 18.53 -6.45
N GLY A 115 -69.03 17.79 -5.48
CA GLY A 115 -69.60 16.49 -5.12
C GLY A 115 -70.98 16.65 -4.50
N GLU A 116 -71.96 15.93 -5.04
CA GLU A 116 -73.37 16.01 -4.64
C GLU A 116 -73.58 15.33 -3.28
N ASP A 117 -72.90 14.20 -3.05
CA ASP A 117 -72.92 13.44 -1.80
C ASP A 117 -71.54 13.35 -1.12
N ARG A 118 -71.52 13.04 0.18
CA ARG A 118 -70.32 12.82 1.00
C ARG A 118 -69.36 11.80 0.38
N TYR A 119 -69.89 10.75 -0.25
CA TYR A 119 -69.06 9.75 -0.92
C TYR A 119 -68.29 10.35 -2.10
N GLU A 120 -68.96 11.14 -2.94
CA GLU A 120 -68.33 11.79 -4.10
C GLU A 120 -67.26 12.78 -3.66
N ARG A 121 -67.51 13.62 -2.65
CA ARG A 121 -66.50 14.54 -2.11
C ARG A 121 -65.25 13.83 -1.61
N ARG A 122 -65.40 12.63 -1.03
CA ARG A 122 -64.27 11.82 -0.57
C ARG A 122 -63.46 11.26 -1.73
N GLU A 123 -64.12 10.77 -2.79
CA GLU A 123 -63.41 10.26 -3.96
C GLU A 123 -62.72 11.39 -4.74
N LEU A 124 -63.33 12.57 -4.87
CA LEU A 124 -62.68 13.75 -5.48
C LEU A 124 -61.40 14.16 -4.72
N GLU A 125 -61.44 14.25 -3.38
CA GLU A 125 -60.26 14.54 -2.56
C GLU A 125 -59.18 13.45 -2.70
N LYS A 126 -59.59 12.19 -2.84
CA LYS A 126 -58.66 11.06 -3.03
C LYS A 126 -57.96 11.12 -4.39
N ILE A 127 -58.66 11.54 -5.45
CA ILE A 127 -58.08 11.77 -6.78
C ILE A 127 -57.07 12.92 -6.70
N ASN A 128 -57.45 14.07 -6.14
CA ASN A 128 -56.55 15.22 -5.95
C ASN A 128 -55.32 14.84 -5.10
N LYS A 129 -55.52 14.11 -3.99
CA LYS A 129 -54.42 13.62 -3.14
C LYS A 129 -53.47 12.71 -3.92
N ALA A 130 -53.99 11.78 -4.71
CA ALA A 130 -53.17 10.88 -5.53
C ALA A 130 -52.35 11.66 -6.56
N GLU A 131 -52.94 12.69 -7.18
CA GLU A 131 -52.27 13.54 -8.15
C GLU A 131 -51.19 14.43 -7.50
N ARG A 132 -51.45 15.01 -6.32
CA ARG A 132 -50.44 15.73 -5.52
C ARG A 132 -49.28 14.82 -5.14
N GLU A 133 -49.56 13.59 -4.75
CA GLU A 133 -48.51 12.58 -4.47
C GLU A 133 -47.71 12.22 -5.73
N ARG A 134 -48.36 12.11 -6.90
CA ARG A 134 -47.68 11.88 -8.19
C ARG A 134 -46.71 13.02 -8.50
N ARG A 135 -47.15 14.27 -8.43
CA ARG A 135 -46.31 15.46 -8.66
C ARG A 135 -45.18 15.58 -7.64
N ARG A 136 -45.42 15.31 -6.35
CA ARG A 136 -44.36 15.23 -5.33
C ARG A 136 -43.32 14.17 -5.65
N LYS A 137 -43.72 12.99 -6.14
CA LYS A 137 -42.79 11.93 -6.56
C LYS A 137 -41.98 12.33 -7.79
N GLU A 138 -42.59 13.01 -8.75
CA GLU A 138 -41.88 13.52 -9.95
C GLU A 138 -40.87 14.60 -9.59
N GLU A 139 -41.22 15.50 -8.69
CA GLU A 139 -40.30 16.51 -8.18
C GLU A 139 -39.14 15.88 -7.39
N ALA A 140 -39.42 14.92 -6.52
CA ALA A 140 -38.37 14.18 -5.81
C ALA A 140 -37.43 13.44 -6.78
N LYS A 141 -37.97 12.83 -7.84
CA LYS A 141 -37.16 12.22 -8.91
C LYS A 141 -36.35 13.26 -9.69
N ARG A 142 -36.89 14.46 -9.91
CA ARG A 142 -36.18 15.56 -10.57
C ARG A 142 -34.97 15.98 -9.73
N ILE A 143 -35.17 16.30 -8.45
CA ILE A 143 -34.07 16.68 -7.54
C ILE A 143 -33.06 15.54 -7.40
N ARG A 144 -33.49 14.29 -7.21
CA ARG A 144 -32.56 13.15 -7.15
C ARG A 144 -31.69 13.05 -8.41
N ARG A 145 -32.26 13.22 -9.60
CA ARG A 145 -31.49 13.24 -10.86
C ARG A 145 -30.46 14.36 -10.91
N LEU A 146 -30.79 15.57 -10.42
CA LEU A 146 -29.83 16.68 -10.31
C LEU A 146 -28.66 16.31 -9.40
N VAL A 147 -28.93 15.73 -8.23
CA VAL A 147 -27.91 15.37 -7.23
C VAL A 147 -27.02 14.25 -7.75
N GLU A 148 -27.60 13.21 -8.37
CA GLU A 148 -26.86 12.10 -8.97
C GLU A 148 -25.97 12.57 -10.12
N LEU A 149 -26.48 13.44 -11.00
CA LEU A 149 -25.71 14.06 -12.07
C LEU A 149 -24.51 14.82 -11.50
N ALA A 150 -24.75 15.68 -10.51
CA ALA A 150 -23.67 16.45 -9.86
C ALA A 150 -22.64 15.53 -9.22
N TYR A 151 -23.07 14.52 -8.44
CA TYR A 151 -22.18 13.60 -7.75
C TYR A 151 -21.30 12.77 -8.72
N SER A 152 -21.87 12.40 -9.87
CA SER A 152 -21.15 11.66 -10.91
C SER A 152 -20.09 12.53 -11.62
N LYS A 153 -20.38 13.82 -11.84
CA LYS A 153 -19.50 14.73 -12.59
C LYS A 153 -18.56 15.56 -11.72
N ASP A 154 -18.72 15.56 -10.39
CA ASP A 154 -17.89 16.37 -9.49
C ASP A 154 -16.42 15.91 -9.50
N PRO A 155 -15.48 16.77 -9.92
CA PRO A 155 -14.06 16.43 -9.96
C PRO A 155 -13.46 16.15 -8.58
N ARG A 156 -14.01 16.74 -7.51
CA ARG A 156 -13.55 16.54 -6.12
C ARG A 156 -13.91 15.15 -5.64
N ILE A 157 -15.15 14.70 -5.90
CA ILE A 157 -15.59 13.33 -5.58
C ILE A 157 -14.74 12.29 -6.30
N ALA A 158 -14.44 12.52 -7.58
CA ALA A 158 -13.55 11.63 -8.34
C ALA A 158 -12.14 11.56 -7.73
N LYS A 159 -11.61 12.70 -7.26
CA LYS A 159 -10.33 12.77 -6.55
C LYS A 159 -10.37 12.00 -5.23
N PHE A 160 -11.36 12.23 -4.37
CA PHE A 160 -11.49 11.53 -3.08
C PHE A 160 -11.62 10.01 -3.25
N LYS A 161 -12.42 9.55 -4.22
CA LYS A 161 -12.55 8.11 -4.53
C LYS A 161 -11.22 7.49 -4.97
N LYS A 162 -10.43 8.23 -5.75
CA LYS A 162 -9.11 7.77 -6.19
C LYS A 162 -8.13 7.70 -5.02
N GLU A 163 -8.10 8.73 -4.17
CA GLU A 163 -7.24 8.78 -2.98
C GLU A 163 -7.58 7.65 -2.00
N ASP A 164 -8.87 7.38 -1.73
CA ASP A 164 -9.32 6.28 -0.88
C ASP A 164 -8.92 4.91 -1.43
N GLN A 165 -9.03 4.72 -2.76
CA GLN A 165 -8.62 3.49 -3.42
C GLN A 165 -7.10 3.28 -3.33
N GLU A 166 -6.31 4.31 -3.59
CA GLU A 166 -4.85 4.25 -3.49
C GLU A 166 -4.38 3.98 -2.05
N GLU A 167 -5.01 4.61 -1.06
CA GLU A 167 -4.72 4.36 0.35
C GLU A 167 -5.08 2.93 0.76
N ARG A 168 -6.25 2.43 0.34
CA ARG A 168 -6.67 1.06 0.57
C ARG A 168 -5.70 0.05 -0.03
N GLU A 169 -5.34 0.22 -1.30
CA GLU A 169 -4.36 -0.65 -1.96
C GLU A 169 -2.99 -0.61 -1.29
N ARG A 170 -2.55 0.56 -0.82
CA ARG A 170 -1.30 0.70 -0.06
C ARG A 170 -1.37 -0.08 1.25
N LYS A 171 -2.46 0.06 2.02
CA LYS A 171 -2.68 -0.67 3.27
C LYS A 171 -2.76 -2.18 3.05
N GLU A 172 -3.45 -2.62 2.00
CA GLU A 172 -3.56 -4.04 1.62
C GLU A 172 -2.19 -4.62 1.22
N LYS A 173 -1.40 -3.90 0.41
CA LYS A 173 -0.02 -4.32 0.04
C LYS A 173 0.90 -4.37 1.25
N GLU A 174 0.82 -3.41 2.17
CA GLU A 174 1.61 -3.40 3.39
C GLU A 174 1.24 -4.56 4.33
N ALA A 175 -0.06 -4.81 4.51
CA ALA A 175 -0.57 -5.94 5.29
C ALA A 175 -0.13 -7.28 4.67
N ALA A 176 -0.23 -7.43 3.35
CA ALA A 176 0.23 -8.63 2.64
C ALA A 176 1.74 -8.84 2.80
N LYS A 177 2.56 -7.78 2.67
CA LYS A 177 4.02 -7.85 2.90
C LYS A 177 4.34 -8.26 4.34
N LYS A 178 3.62 -7.71 5.32
CA LYS A 178 3.79 -8.05 6.74
C LYS A 178 3.40 -9.50 7.03
N ALA A 179 2.28 -9.98 6.47
CA ALA A 179 1.84 -11.36 6.61
C ALA A 179 2.83 -12.35 5.97
N ALA A 180 3.31 -12.06 4.76
CA ALA A 180 4.33 -12.85 4.09
C ALA A 180 5.65 -12.91 4.89
N ALA A 181 6.11 -11.77 5.42
CA ALA A 181 7.30 -11.72 6.25
C ALA A 181 7.12 -12.50 7.57
N ALA A 182 5.94 -12.47 8.17
CA ALA A 182 5.63 -13.22 9.38
C ALA A 182 5.68 -14.73 9.15
N GLN A 183 5.05 -15.23 8.07
CA GLN A 183 5.07 -16.67 7.75
C GLN A 183 6.47 -17.14 7.36
N ARG A 184 7.24 -16.37 6.58
CA ARG A 184 8.65 -16.67 6.28
C ARG A 184 9.49 -16.75 7.56
N ARG A 185 9.29 -15.83 8.51
CA ARG A 185 9.98 -15.85 9.80
C ARG A 185 9.58 -17.06 10.65
N ARG A 186 8.31 -17.44 10.65
CA ARG A 186 7.81 -18.63 11.35
C ARG A 186 8.49 -19.89 10.81
N PHE A 187 8.48 -20.08 9.49
CA PHE A 187 9.11 -21.24 8.84
C PHE A 187 10.61 -21.34 9.12
N LYS A 188 11.34 -20.23 9.01
CA LYS A 188 12.78 -20.19 9.33
C LYS A 188 13.06 -20.57 10.79
N LYS A 189 12.26 -20.10 11.74
CA LYS A 189 12.40 -20.47 13.16
C LYS A 189 12.16 -21.95 13.39
N LEU A 190 11.18 -22.56 12.72
CA LEU A 190 10.92 -23.99 12.80
C LEU A 190 12.11 -24.80 12.28
N ALA A 191 12.68 -24.38 11.14
CA ALA A 191 13.88 -24.99 10.57
C ALA A 191 15.08 -24.86 11.53
N GLU A 192 15.35 -23.67 12.07
CA GLU A 192 16.43 -23.43 13.03
C GLU A 192 16.28 -24.26 14.31
N ALA A 193 15.06 -24.34 14.88
CA ALA A 193 14.80 -25.12 16.09
C ALA A 193 15.00 -26.63 15.91
N ALA A 194 14.76 -27.14 14.70
CA ALA A 194 14.98 -28.53 14.33
C ALA A 194 16.37 -28.80 13.72
N ASP A 195 17.29 -27.85 13.87
CA ASP A 195 18.65 -27.91 13.32
C ASP A 195 18.69 -28.22 11.80
N HIS A 196 17.71 -27.68 11.08
CA HIS A 196 17.46 -27.86 9.64
C HIS A 196 17.23 -29.32 9.24
N TRP A 197 16.68 -30.13 10.15
CA TRP A 197 16.32 -31.52 9.92
C TRP A 197 17.49 -32.35 9.36
N SER A 198 18.72 -32.04 9.79
CA SER A 198 19.94 -32.63 9.27
C SER A 198 21.02 -32.85 10.32
N GLU A 199 21.73 -33.98 10.22
CA GLU A 199 22.83 -34.37 11.12
C GLU A 199 24.22 -34.02 10.55
N THR A 200 24.34 -33.86 9.23
CA THR A 200 25.64 -33.60 8.58
C THR A 200 25.75 -32.16 8.10
N ALA A 201 26.95 -31.59 8.22
CA ALA A 201 27.24 -30.23 7.77
C ALA A 201 26.85 -29.96 6.30
N ALA A 202 27.06 -30.93 5.41
CA ALA A 202 26.74 -30.78 3.98
C ALA A 202 25.23 -30.80 3.70
N GLN A 203 24.48 -31.69 4.36
CA GLN A 203 23.03 -31.76 4.19
C GLN A 203 22.31 -30.57 4.84
N LYS A 204 22.80 -30.10 6.00
CA LYS A 204 22.27 -28.89 6.65
C LYS A 204 22.33 -27.67 5.72
N LEU A 205 23.43 -27.50 4.98
CA LEU A 205 23.55 -26.43 3.98
C LEU A 205 22.53 -26.55 2.84
N ALA A 206 22.27 -27.78 2.38
CA ALA A 206 21.26 -28.03 1.36
C ALA A 206 19.84 -27.74 1.87
N GLU A 207 19.51 -28.13 3.11
CA GLU A 207 18.20 -27.84 3.71
C GLU A 207 18.01 -26.34 4.02
N MET A 208 19.08 -25.61 4.38
CA MET A 208 19.03 -24.15 4.50
C MET A 208 18.68 -23.47 3.18
N GLU A 209 19.34 -23.85 2.09
CA GLU A 209 19.01 -23.36 0.74
C GLU A 209 17.57 -23.69 0.36
N ARG A 210 17.13 -24.90 0.70
CA ARG A 210 15.76 -25.37 0.48
C ARG A 210 14.72 -24.49 1.20
N VAL A 211 14.98 -24.17 2.46
CA VAL A 211 14.14 -23.29 3.29
C VAL A 211 14.04 -21.88 2.68
N GLU A 212 15.17 -21.30 2.26
CA GLU A 212 15.18 -19.98 1.61
C GLU A 212 14.43 -19.98 0.28
N ARG A 213 14.60 -21.03 -0.53
CA ARG A 213 13.88 -21.18 -1.79
C ARG A 213 12.37 -21.25 -1.58
N LEU A 214 11.91 -22.04 -0.62
CA LEU A 214 10.50 -22.15 -0.26
C LEU A 214 9.94 -20.85 0.32
N CYS A 215 10.74 -20.11 1.10
CA CYS A 215 10.35 -18.77 1.55
C CYS A 215 10.01 -17.84 0.40
N ILE A 216 10.70 -17.95 -0.74
CA ILE A 216 10.50 -17.09 -1.89
C ILE A 216 9.34 -17.57 -2.77
N SER A 217 9.19 -18.89 -2.95
CA SER A 217 8.27 -19.47 -3.94
C SER A 217 6.86 -19.72 -3.43
N LEU A 218 6.66 -19.94 -2.13
CA LEU A 218 5.33 -20.18 -1.55
C LEU A 218 4.57 -18.88 -1.28
N SER A 219 3.26 -18.93 -1.50
CA SER A 219 2.31 -17.91 -1.06
C SER A 219 2.23 -17.89 0.47
N VAL A 220 1.59 -16.85 1.01
CA VAL A 220 1.39 -16.72 2.47
C VAL A 220 0.61 -17.92 3.03
N ASP A 221 -0.43 -18.37 2.32
CA ASP A 221 -1.31 -19.46 2.76
C ASP A 221 -0.64 -20.83 2.63
N GLU A 222 0.10 -21.06 1.54
CA GLU A 222 0.88 -22.29 1.36
C GLU A 222 1.98 -22.41 2.42
N MET A 223 2.65 -21.29 2.73
CA MET A 223 3.67 -21.26 3.77
C MET A 223 3.07 -21.46 5.17
N ALA A 224 1.92 -20.84 5.46
CA ALA A 224 1.20 -21.05 6.71
C ALA A 224 0.80 -22.51 6.88
N SER A 225 0.23 -23.12 5.83
CA SER A 225 -0.18 -24.53 5.82
C SER A 225 1.03 -25.46 6.03
N LEU A 226 2.16 -25.17 5.38
CA LEU A 226 3.40 -25.94 5.58
C LEU A 226 3.88 -25.85 7.03
N CYS A 227 3.90 -24.65 7.63
CA CYS A 227 4.27 -24.48 9.04
C CYS A 227 3.35 -25.28 9.97
N ASP A 228 2.03 -25.25 9.73
CA ASP A 228 1.05 -25.98 10.54
C ASP A 228 1.25 -27.51 10.46
N VAL A 229 1.63 -28.03 9.29
CA VAL A 229 1.96 -29.46 9.12
C VAL A 229 3.25 -29.81 9.85
N ILE A 230 4.29 -28.98 9.72
CA ILE A 230 5.59 -29.21 10.37
C ILE A 230 5.46 -29.20 11.89
N GLU A 231 4.67 -28.29 12.45
CA GLU A 231 4.45 -28.21 13.90
C GLU A 231 3.70 -29.43 14.47
N LYS A 232 2.94 -30.15 13.64
CA LYS A 232 2.20 -31.37 14.03
C LYS A 232 2.98 -32.65 13.76
N ALA A 233 4.08 -32.58 13.02
CA ALA A 233 4.86 -33.74 12.65
C ALA A 233 5.64 -34.29 13.87
N ILE A 234 5.68 -35.61 13.99
CA ILE A 234 6.30 -36.31 15.12
C ILE A 234 7.68 -36.85 14.71
N SER A 235 7.84 -37.28 13.45
CA SER A 235 9.11 -37.78 12.92
C SER A 235 9.79 -36.78 11.98
N ARG A 236 11.12 -36.91 11.85
CA ARG A 236 11.93 -36.13 10.91
C ARG A 236 11.53 -36.43 9.46
N GLU A 237 11.22 -37.68 9.18
CA GLU A 237 10.79 -38.17 7.86
C GLU A 237 9.49 -37.50 7.40
N ASP A 238 8.51 -37.36 8.31
CA ASP A 238 7.24 -36.68 8.02
C ASP A 238 7.45 -35.21 7.65
N ILE A 239 8.39 -34.53 8.33
CA ILE A 239 8.73 -33.14 8.05
C ILE A 239 9.37 -33.00 6.65
N LEU A 240 10.35 -33.84 6.32
CA LEU A 240 11.00 -33.82 5.02
C LEU A 240 10.04 -34.17 3.88
N GLU A 241 9.08 -35.07 4.13
CA GLU A 241 8.02 -35.39 3.18
C GLU A 241 7.08 -34.20 2.97
N ALA A 242 6.66 -33.50 4.04
CA ALA A 242 5.82 -32.30 3.95
C ALA A 242 6.50 -31.19 3.13
N ILE A 243 7.80 -30.96 3.35
CA ILE A 243 8.60 -30.00 2.59
C ILE A 243 8.69 -30.43 1.11
N SER A 244 8.91 -31.72 0.84
CA SER A 244 8.96 -32.26 -0.53
C SER A 244 7.63 -32.11 -1.28
N LYS A 245 6.51 -32.38 -0.60
CA LYS A 245 5.16 -32.19 -1.13
C LYS A 245 4.90 -30.72 -1.47
N ALA A 246 5.31 -29.79 -0.61
CA ALA A 246 5.17 -28.35 -0.87
C ALA A 246 5.97 -27.90 -2.11
N GLU A 247 7.16 -28.47 -2.33
CA GLU A 247 7.98 -28.20 -3.52
C GLU A 247 7.38 -28.79 -4.80
N ALA A 248 6.85 -30.02 -4.74
CA ALA A 248 6.24 -30.69 -5.88
C ALA A 248 4.99 -29.94 -6.36
N SER A 249 4.16 -29.45 -5.44
CA SER A 249 3.00 -28.62 -5.72
C SER A 249 3.36 -27.36 -6.50
N LYS A 250 4.53 -26.76 -6.24
CA LYS A 250 5.02 -25.60 -7.00
C LYS A 250 5.49 -25.94 -8.40
N ARG A 251 6.25 -27.03 -8.57
CA ARG A 251 6.73 -27.47 -9.90
C ARG A 251 5.57 -27.78 -10.85
N ASN A 252 4.51 -28.40 -10.33
CA ASN A 252 3.32 -28.72 -11.13
C ASN A 252 2.46 -27.48 -11.46
N GLY A 253 2.49 -26.44 -10.62
CA GLY A 253 1.78 -25.17 -10.88
C GLY A 253 2.44 -24.31 -11.97
N THR A 254 3.78 -24.30 -12.05
CA THR A 254 4.52 -23.54 -13.07
C THR A 254 4.43 -24.12 -14.49
N ALA A 255 4.14 -25.42 -14.64
CA ALA A 255 3.99 -26.04 -15.96
C ALA A 255 2.64 -25.76 -16.65
N LYS A 256 1.71 -25.05 -15.99
CA LYS A 256 0.35 -24.77 -16.50
C LYS A 256 0.10 -23.32 -16.94
N VAL A 257 1.09 -22.42 -16.86
CA VAL A 257 0.95 -21.02 -17.26
C VAL A 257 2.10 -20.63 -18.20
N ASP A 258 2.06 -21.16 -19.43
CA ASP A 258 2.78 -20.56 -20.55
C ASP A 258 1.80 -20.44 -21.73
N SER A 259 1.00 -19.39 -21.68
CA SER A 259 0.43 -18.74 -22.86
C SER A 259 -0.16 -17.39 -22.47
N LYS A 260 0.54 -16.34 -22.94
CA LYS A 260 0.08 -14.98 -23.23
C LYS A 260 0.28 -13.90 -22.14
N GLY A 261 1.13 -12.94 -22.50
CA GLY A 261 1.02 -11.54 -22.08
C GLY A 261 2.16 -11.06 -21.21
N GLY A 262 3.20 -10.53 -21.84
CA GLY A 262 4.25 -9.79 -21.15
C GLY A 262 3.72 -8.50 -20.53
N GLU A 263 4.06 -8.27 -19.27
CA GLU A 263 3.91 -6.98 -18.62
C GLU A 263 5.17 -6.70 -17.77
N LYS A 264 5.69 -5.48 -17.93
CA LYS A 264 6.95 -5.01 -17.34
C LYS A 264 6.88 -5.03 -15.82
N ILE A 265 7.64 -5.93 -15.20
CA ILE A 265 7.81 -6.02 -13.75
C ILE A 265 8.74 -4.90 -13.29
N LYS A 266 8.19 -3.94 -12.53
CA LYS A 266 8.94 -2.93 -11.77
C LYS A 266 9.75 -3.60 -10.66
N GLU A 267 10.99 -3.15 -10.48
CA GLU A 267 11.96 -3.56 -9.47
C GLU A 267 11.36 -3.63 -8.06
N VAL A 268 11.16 -4.85 -7.58
CA VAL A 268 10.99 -5.17 -6.16
C VAL A 268 12.29 -5.84 -5.73
N GLU A 269 12.91 -5.32 -4.66
CA GLU A 269 14.11 -5.86 -4.00
C GLU A 269 14.17 -7.40 -4.07
N LYS A 270 14.99 -7.93 -4.98
CA LYS A 270 15.22 -9.36 -5.11
C LYS A 270 15.87 -9.87 -3.83
N SER A 271 15.09 -10.56 -3.01
CA SER A 271 15.58 -11.34 -1.88
C SER A 271 16.63 -12.33 -2.40
N THR A 272 17.87 -12.09 -2.02
CA THR A 272 19.03 -12.82 -2.53
C THR A 272 19.09 -14.21 -1.91
N THR A 273 18.69 -15.22 -2.68
CA THR A 273 18.85 -16.64 -2.35
C THR A 273 20.33 -16.98 -2.29
N TRP A 274 20.76 -17.72 -1.26
CA TRP A 274 22.13 -18.22 -1.12
C TRP A 274 22.18 -19.68 -1.55
N THR A 275 23.04 -20.02 -2.50
CA THR A 275 23.25 -21.40 -2.92
C THR A 275 24.25 -22.12 -2.00
N SER A 276 24.21 -23.45 -1.96
CA SER A 276 25.17 -24.26 -1.21
C SER A 276 26.64 -23.95 -1.60
N ASP A 277 26.91 -23.68 -2.88
CA ASP A 277 28.22 -23.25 -3.40
C ASP A 277 28.63 -21.87 -2.82
N GLU A 278 27.72 -20.90 -2.83
CA GLU A 278 27.96 -19.56 -2.27
C GLU A 278 28.20 -19.60 -0.75
N ILE A 279 27.51 -20.49 -0.03
CA ILE A 279 27.72 -20.67 1.41
C ILE A 279 29.09 -21.31 1.69
N GLN A 280 29.54 -22.28 0.87
CA GLN A 280 30.89 -22.83 0.98
C GLN A 280 31.97 -21.78 0.71
N LEU A 281 31.79 -20.96 -0.33
CA LEU A 281 32.67 -19.82 -0.63
C LEU A 281 32.69 -18.81 0.51
N LEU A 282 31.54 -18.53 1.13
CA LEU A 282 31.43 -17.65 2.29
C LEU A 282 32.22 -18.19 3.49
N VAL A 283 32.12 -19.48 3.80
CA VAL A 283 32.88 -20.09 4.91
C VAL A 283 34.37 -20.07 4.61
N LYS A 284 34.78 -20.43 3.39
CA LYS A 284 36.18 -20.39 2.94
C LYS A 284 36.74 -18.97 3.08
N ALA A 285 36.11 -17.99 2.45
CA ALA A 285 36.50 -16.59 2.52
C ALA A 285 36.51 -16.06 3.97
N SER A 286 35.55 -16.46 4.80
CA SER A 286 35.49 -16.05 6.20
C SER A 286 36.64 -16.59 7.05
N ASN A 287 37.18 -17.76 6.71
CA ASN A 287 38.35 -18.35 7.33
C ASN A 287 39.66 -17.76 6.77
N THR A 288 39.70 -17.46 5.47
CA THR A 288 40.85 -16.84 4.80
C THR A 288 41.06 -15.39 5.24
N TYR A 289 39.98 -14.64 5.46
CA TYR A 289 40.01 -13.26 5.91
C TYR A 289 39.45 -13.20 7.33
N PRO A 290 40.26 -13.29 8.41
CA PRO A 290 39.79 -13.33 9.79
C PRO A 290 39.39 -11.97 10.41
N ALA A 291 38.75 -11.99 11.58
CA ALA A 291 38.23 -10.79 12.23
C ALA A 291 39.38 -9.83 12.56
N GLY A 292 39.35 -8.61 12.00
CA GLY A 292 40.44 -7.63 12.09
C GLY A 292 40.96 -7.14 10.73
N THR A 293 40.62 -7.80 9.62
CA THR A 293 40.82 -7.25 8.28
C THR A 293 39.81 -6.14 8.00
N VAL A 294 40.26 -5.05 7.37
CA VAL A 294 39.36 -3.97 6.92
C VAL A 294 38.71 -4.39 5.62
N ASP A 295 37.49 -3.87 5.41
CA ASP A 295 36.66 -4.20 4.25
C ASP A 295 36.46 -5.70 4.12
N ARG A 296 36.59 -6.43 5.24
CA ARG A 296 36.41 -7.87 5.33
C ARG A 296 35.15 -8.29 4.60
N TRP A 297 34.06 -7.59 4.84
CA TRP A 297 32.77 -7.94 4.26
C TRP A 297 32.67 -7.57 2.78
N VAL A 298 33.41 -6.55 2.32
CA VAL A 298 33.54 -6.16 0.91
C VAL A 298 34.35 -7.24 0.18
N ILE A 299 35.54 -7.57 0.69
CA ILE A 299 36.45 -8.56 0.12
C ILE A 299 35.80 -9.95 0.09
N ILE A 300 35.08 -10.33 1.15
CA ILE A 300 34.33 -11.59 1.16
C ILE A 300 33.19 -11.55 0.13
N ALA A 301 32.46 -10.43 0.01
CA ALA A 301 31.42 -10.27 -1.00
C ALA A 301 31.98 -10.38 -2.42
N GLU A 302 33.09 -9.69 -2.72
CA GLU A 302 33.81 -9.76 -3.99
C GLU A 302 34.28 -11.17 -4.29
N TYR A 303 34.93 -11.83 -3.32
CA TYR A 303 35.39 -13.21 -3.46
C TYR A 303 34.25 -14.16 -3.81
N ILE A 304 33.12 -14.08 -3.10
CA ILE A 304 31.93 -14.90 -3.38
C ILE A 304 31.37 -14.57 -4.78
N ASN A 305 31.29 -13.29 -5.14
CA ASN A 305 30.75 -12.86 -6.43
C ASN A 305 31.64 -13.25 -7.62
N GLU A 306 32.95 -13.32 -7.42
CA GLU A 306 33.91 -13.75 -8.43
C GLU A 306 33.88 -15.28 -8.62
N HIS A 307 33.81 -16.03 -7.52
CA HIS A 307 34.00 -17.48 -7.50
C HIS A 307 32.71 -18.30 -7.55
N ARG A 308 31.53 -17.67 -7.43
CA ARG A 308 30.23 -18.33 -7.56
C ARG A 308 30.04 -18.95 -8.95
N LYS A 309 29.56 -20.19 -8.99
CA LYS A 309 29.31 -20.92 -10.25
C LYS A 309 28.17 -20.32 -11.07
N ASP A 310 27.07 -19.97 -10.41
CA ASP A 310 25.92 -19.34 -11.06
C ASP A 310 26.08 -17.83 -10.99
N LYS A 311 26.34 -17.15 -12.11
CA LYS A 311 26.43 -15.66 -12.20
C LYS A 311 25.10 -14.98 -12.54
N SER A 312 24.01 -15.73 -12.67
CA SER A 312 22.67 -15.22 -13.02
C SER A 312 21.97 -14.51 -11.85
N THR A 313 22.25 -14.92 -10.61
CA THR A 313 21.67 -14.26 -9.42
C THR A 313 22.33 -12.89 -9.14
N PRO A 314 21.66 -11.93 -8.47
CA PRO A 314 22.27 -10.64 -8.14
C PRO A 314 23.56 -10.78 -7.31
N PRO A 315 24.56 -9.91 -7.49
CA PRO A 315 25.78 -9.94 -6.67
C PRO A 315 25.44 -9.73 -5.19
N LYS A 316 26.13 -10.48 -4.32
CA LYS A 316 25.99 -10.37 -2.87
C LYS A 316 26.64 -9.07 -2.40
N ASN A 317 25.99 -8.39 -1.45
CA ASN A 317 26.56 -7.19 -0.81
C ASN A 317 27.07 -7.50 0.61
N GLU A 318 27.83 -6.57 1.18
CA GLU A 318 28.41 -6.69 2.52
C GLU A 318 27.38 -7.04 3.60
N LYS A 319 26.22 -6.37 3.57
CA LYS A 319 25.15 -6.58 4.57
C LYS A 319 24.61 -8.01 4.52
N GLN A 320 24.48 -8.58 3.32
CA GLN A 320 24.05 -9.96 3.11
C GLN A 320 25.10 -10.95 3.57
N VAL A 321 26.37 -10.70 3.25
CA VAL A 321 27.51 -11.50 3.70
C VAL A 321 27.60 -11.54 5.23
N ILE A 322 27.49 -10.39 5.90
CA ILE A 322 27.51 -10.30 7.37
C ILE A 322 26.38 -11.11 7.99
N ARG A 323 25.15 -10.94 7.47
CA ARG A 323 23.97 -11.66 7.97
C ARG A 323 24.13 -13.17 7.81
N GLN A 324 24.58 -13.61 6.64
CA GLN A 324 24.78 -15.03 6.35
C GLN A 324 25.94 -15.62 7.17
N CYS A 325 27.03 -14.88 7.34
CA CYS A 325 28.18 -15.30 8.14
C CYS A 325 27.78 -15.52 9.60
N LYS A 326 26.98 -14.61 10.19
CA LYS A 326 26.44 -14.78 11.55
C LYS A 326 25.56 -16.03 11.68
N ALA A 327 24.70 -16.28 10.70
CA ALA A 327 23.84 -17.47 10.67
C ALA A 327 24.65 -18.78 10.60
N VAL A 328 25.72 -18.81 9.80
CA VAL A 328 26.59 -19.99 9.66
C VAL A 328 27.49 -20.18 10.89
N GLN A 329 28.00 -19.10 11.48
CA GLN A 329 28.85 -19.14 12.69
C GLN A 329 28.10 -19.61 13.93
N SER A 330 26.82 -19.23 14.09
CA SER A 330 25.99 -19.72 15.20
C SER A 330 25.73 -21.22 15.15
N MET A 331 25.97 -21.87 14.01
CA MET A 331 25.68 -23.29 13.79
C MET A 331 26.91 -24.21 13.89
N ASN A 332 28.09 -23.68 14.28
CA ASN A 332 29.33 -24.42 14.55
C ASN A 332 29.76 -25.42 13.45
N VAL A 333 29.49 -25.07 12.18
CA VAL A 333 29.74 -25.92 11.01
C VAL A 333 31.26 -26.05 10.75
N LYS A 334 31.86 -27.19 11.12
CA LYS A 334 33.21 -27.58 10.68
C LYS A 334 33.10 -28.30 9.33
N LEU A 335 33.67 -27.70 8.28
CA LEU A 335 33.76 -28.32 6.96
C LEU A 335 34.70 -29.55 7.00
N PRO A 336 34.44 -30.61 6.20
CA PRO A 336 35.38 -31.71 6.04
C PRO A 336 36.70 -31.25 5.42
N ALA A 337 37.83 -31.76 5.92
CA ALA A 337 39.18 -31.39 5.46
C ALA A 337 39.42 -31.64 3.96
N THR A 338 38.61 -32.50 3.32
CA THR A 338 38.76 -32.91 1.92
C THR A 338 38.44 -31.80 0.91
N THR A 339 37.72 -30.73 1.29
CA THR A 339 37.33 -29.64 0.37
C THR A 339 38.37 -28.51 0.29
N GLN A 340 39.47 -28.60 1.04
CA GLN A 340 40.49 -27.54 1.10
C GLN A 340 41.39 -27.46 -0.15
N ASN A 341 41.48 -28.54 -0.94
CA ASN A 341 42.56 -28.70 -1.95
C ASN A 341 42.13 -28.89 -3.42
N GLN A 342 40.87 -28.68 -3.79
CA GLN A 342 40.48 -28.75 -5.21
C GLN A 342 39.54 -27.62 -5.59
N LEU A 343 40.13 -26.47 -5.92
CA LEU A 343 39.65 -25.45 -6.87
C LEU A 343 40.67 -24.30 -6.79
N GLY A 344 41.39 -24.10 -7.91
CA GLY A 344 42.71 -23.47 -7.98
C GLY A 344 42.82 -21.98 -7.68
N ALA A 345 44.08 -21.54 -7.73
CA ALA A 345 44.65 -20.22 -7.43
C ALA A 345 44.84 -19.91 -5.92
N SER A 346 45.93 -20.42 -5.33
CA SER A 346 46.50 -19.84 -4.12
C SER A 346 46.95 -18.41 -4.43
N LEU A 347 46.40 -17.42 -3.74
CA LEU A 347 47.02 -16.11 -3.64
C LEU A 347 48.43 -16.26 -3.06
N PRO A 348 49.40 -15.40 -3.40
CA PRO A 348 50.77 -15.50 -2.89
C PRO A 348 50.77 -15.59 -1.36
N ASP A 349 51.46 -16.60 -0.84
CA ASP A 349 51.58 -16.93 0.59
C ASP A 349 52.00 -15.74 1.49
N GLU A 350 52.57 -14.68 0.88
CA GLU A 350 52.96 -13.43 1.56
C GLU A 350 51.79 -12.61 2.13
N ASP A 351 50.58 -12.64 1.54
CA ASP A 351 49.48 -11.73 1.91
C ASP A 351 48.33 -12.42 2.69
N THR A 352 48.41 -13.73 2.93
CA THR A 352 47.42 -14.49 3.72
C THR A 352 47.79 -14.44 5.21
N TRP A 353 47.00 -13.75 6.03
CA TRP A 353 47.22 -13.62 7.49
C TRP A 353 46.16 -14.38 8.29
N THR A 354 46.60 -15.34 9.11
CA THR A 354 45.74 -16.06 10.05
C THR A 354 45.46 -15.23 11.31
N ILE A 355 44.46 -15.63 12.10
CA ILE A 355 44.10 -14.97 13.38
C ILE A 355 45.30 -14.95 14.33
N THR A 356 46.01 -16.07 14.42
CA THR A 356 47.16 -16.23 15.31
C THR A 356 48.30 -15.31 14.90
N GLU A 357 48.62 -15.24 13.60
CA GLU A 357 49.67 -14.37 13.06
C GLU A 357 49.33 -12.89 13.24
N GLN A 358 48.07 -12.49 13.02
CA GLN A 358 47.63 -11.12 13.23
C GLN A 358 47.75 -10.70 14.70
N LYS A 359 47.38 -11.58 15.64
CA LYS A 359 47.55 -11.32 17.09
C LYS A 359 49.02 -11.21 17.48
N LEU A 360 49.87 -12.09 16.97
CA LEU A 360 51.32 -12.06 17.21
C LEU A 360 51.94 -10.76 16.66
N LEU A 361 51.51 -10.32 15.48
CA LEU A 361 51.96 -9.05 14.90
C LEU A 361 51.56 -7.86 15.79
N GLU A 362 50.30 -7.78 16.22
CA GLU A 362 49.81 -6.68 17.07
C GLU A 362 50.51 -6.66 18.43
N GLN A 363 50.76 -7.83 19.03
CA GLN A 363 51.51 -7.96 20.27
C GLN A 363 52.96 -7.50 20.06
N ALA A 364 53.63 -7.96 19.00
CA ALA A 364 55.00 -7.59 18.71
C ALA A 364 55.15 -6.09 18.41
N ILE A 365 54.19 -5.47 17.72
CA ILE A 365 54.17 -4.02 17.45
C ILE A 365 54.08 -3.21 18.74
N LYS A 366 53.38 -3.71 19.77
CA LYS A 366 53.28 -3.07 21.10
C LYS A 366 54.55 -3.27 21.92
N THR A 367 55.15 -4.45 21.85
CA THR A 367 56.38 -4.78 22.60
C THR A 367 57.59 -4.05 22.07
N TYR A 368 57.69 -3.88 20.74
CA TYR A 368 58.83 -3.22 20.09
C TYR A 368 58.42 -1.83 19.57
N PRO A 369 58.80 -0.73 20.24
CA PRO A 369 58.42 0.63 19.85
C PRO A 369 59.22 1.13 18.64
N ALA A 370 58.76 2.24 18.04
CA ALA A 370 59.37 2.83 16.84
C ALA A 370 60.80 3.36 17.04
N SER A 371 61.25 3.51 18.28
CA SER A 371 62.61 3.94 18.64
C SER A 371 63.66 2.83 18.49
N ASP A 372 63.25 1.57 18.35
CA ASP A 372 64.17 0.44 18.18
C ASP A 372 64.57 0.31 16.69
N ALA A 373 65.87 0.41 16.41
CA ALA A 373 66.43 0.32 15.06
C ALA A 373 66.22 -1.06 14.42
N GLU A 374 66.14 -2.12 15.22
CA GLU A 374 65.95 -3.50 14.78
C GLU A 374 64.50 -3.99 14.98
N ARG A 375 63.58 -3.06 15.25
CA ARG A 375 62.17 -3.34 15.54
C ARG A 375 61.57 -4.36 14.57
N TRP A 376 61.78 -4.17 13.29
CA TRP A 376 61.12 -4.96 12.24
C TRP A 376 61.67 -6.37 12.11
N ASP A 377 62.96 -6.56 12.43
CA ASP A 377 63.58 -7.89 12.52
C ASP A 377 62.98 -8.66 13.71
N LYS A 378 62.92 -8.02 14.88
CA LYS A 378 62.31 -8.59 16.10
C LYS A 378 60.82 -8.90 15.93
N ILE A 379 60.07 -8.04 15.24
CA ILE A 379 58.65 -8.29 14.91
C ILE A 379 58.50 -9.49 13.98
N SER A 380 59.32 -9.59 12.93
CA SER A 380 59.27 -10.74 12.02
C SER A 380 59.62 -12.05 12.74
N THR A 381 60.63 -12.04 13.60
CA THR A 381 60.99 -13.20 14.44
C THR A 381 59.87 -13.58 15.39
N ALA A 382 59.17 -12.60 15.99
CA ALA A 382 58.06 -12.86 16.91
C ALA A 382 56.81 -13.42 16.20
N VAL A 383 56.58 -13.07 14.94
CA VAL A 383 55.49 -13.64 14.12
C VAL A 383 55.88 -15.03 13.60
N GLY A 384 57.17 -15.25 13.30
CA GLY A 384 57.75 -16.57 12.97
C GLY A 384 57.42 -17.11 11.58
N THR A 385 56.22 -16.82 11.06
CA THR A 385 55.73 -17.34 9.77
C THR A 385 55.74 -16.30 8.64
N LYS A 386 55.97 -15.01 8.95
CA LYS A 386 55.91 -13.90 7.99
C LYS A 386 57.23 -13.14 7.92
N SER A 387 57.58 -12.73 6.70
CA SER A 387 58.79 -11.94 6.42
C SER A 387 58.71 -10.54 7.04
N LYS A 388 59.88 -9.93 7.29
CA LYS A 388 60.01 -8.52 7.69
C LYS A 388 59.23 -7.59 6.75
N LYS A 389 59.32 -7.84 5.45
CA LYS A 389 58.63 -7.06 4.41
C LYS A 389 57.10 -7.20 4.52
N ALA A 390 56.60 -8.41 4.77
CA ALA A 390 55.18 -8.66 4.99
C ALA A 390 54.66 -7.97 6.27
N CYS A 391 55.42 -8.03 7.36
CA CYS A 391 55.06 -7.36 8.63
C CYS A 391 55.00 -5.84 8.48
N ILE A 392 55.97 -5.23 7.77
CA ILE A 392 55.99 -3.78 7.49
C ILE A 392 54.79 -3.38 6.62
N ARG A 393 54.51 -4.13 5.55
CA ARG A 393 53.39 -3.88 4.63
C ARG A 393 52.07 -3.90 5.40
N ARG A 394 51.88 -4.93 6.24
CA ARG A 394 50.69 -5.09 7.07
C ARG A 394 50.54 -3.96 8.10
N PHE A 395 51.63 -3.54 8.75
CA PHE A 395 51.60 -2.39 9.66
C PHE A 395 51.24 -1.07 8.97
N LYS A 396 51.83 -0.77 7.81
CA LYS A 396 51.51 0.45 7.05
C LYS A 396 50.03 0.50 6.69
N TYR A 397 49.46 -0.64 6.30
CA TYR A 397 48.03 -0.79 6.07
C TYR A 397 47.22 -0.45 7.33
N LEU A 398 47.54 -1.05 8.49
CA LEU A 398 46.86 -0.75 9.77
C LEU A 398 46.95 0.74 10.18
N VAL A 399 48.08 1.41 9.91
CA VAL A 399 48.24 2.84 10.17
C VAL A 399 47.33 3.68 9.27
N GLN A 400 47.24 3.34 7.97
CA GLN A 400 46.33 3.99 7.04
C GLN A 400 44.87 3.84 7.50
N MET A 401 44.51 2.67 8.04
CA MET A 401 43.16 2.42 8.54
C MET A 401 42.73 3.32 9.69
N VAL A 402 43.65 3.55 10.64
CA VAL A 402 43.38 4.41 11.81
C VAL A 402 43.23 5.87 11.39
N LYS A 403 43.92 6.29 10.32
CA LYS A 403 43.79 7.65 9.76
C LYS A 403 42.45 7.84 9.05
N SER A 404 42.08 6.94 8.14
CA SER A 404 40.79 7.04 7.42
C SER A 404 39.58 6.98 8.37
N LYS A 405 39.62 6.16 9.43
CA LYS A 405 38.56 6.16 10.47
C LYS A 405 38.46 7.45 11.29
N LYS A 406 39.54 8.22 11.41
CA LYS A 406 39.51 9.54 12.07
C LYS A 406 38.93 10.62 11.16
N GLU A 407 39.09 10.47 9.85
CA GLU A 407 38.57 11.41 8.84
C GLU A 407 37.08 11.20 8.58
N GLU A 408 36.55 9.96 8.67
CA GLU A 408 35.11 9.68 8.54
C GLU A 408 34.29 9.99 9.81
N GLY A 409 34.96 10.17 10.95
CA GLY A 409 34.34 10.44 12.25
C GLY A 409 34.45 11.89 12.73
N SER A 410 35.03 12.78 11.91
CA SER A 410 35.10 14.24 12.11
C SER A 410 34.25 14.93 11.05
#